data_AF-A0A2R6NZA0-F1
#
_entry.id   AF-A0A2R6NZA0-F1
#
_cell.length_a   1.000
_cell.length_b   1.000
_cell.length_c   1.000
_cell.angle_alpha   90.00
_cell.angle_beta   90.00
_cell.angle_gamma   90.00
#
_symmetry.space_group_name_H-M   'P 1'
#
loop_
_entity.id
_entity.type
_entity.pdbx_description
1 polymer ?
#
loop_
_entity_poly.entity_id
_entity_poly.type
_entity_poly.pdbx_seq_one_letter_code
_entity_poly.pdbx_strand_id
1 'polypeptide(L)'
;MHHTIEERHIFPILAKRMPTFKDDEVHIKSHHGIHEGLDKLGALLAKWNAQPSTYSPQEMKDCLDSWREVLFVHLDQEVEDLSGENMKKYWTLQELERIPM
;
A
#
# COMPACT_ATOMS: atom_id res chain seq x y z
N MET A 1 6.49 -6.67 3.18
CA MET A 1 5.92 -8.03 3.08
C MET A 1 4.53 -7.99 2.45
N HIS A 2 3.61 -7.17 2.98
CA HIS A 2 2.24 -6.98 2.45
C HIS A 2 2.17 -6.66 0.95
N HIS A 3 2.60 -5.46 0.53
CA HIS A 3 2.57 -5.03 -0.88
C HIS A 3 3.27 -6.02 -1.84
N THR A 4 4.36 -6.64 -1.41
CA THR A 4 5.08 -7.63 -2.23
C THR A 4 4.26 -8.90 -2.50
N ILE A 5 3.43 -9.33 -1.54
CA ILE A 5 2.53 -10.47 -1.74
C ILE A 5 1.43 -10.09 -2.71
N GLU A 6 0.84 -8.92 -2.54
CA GLU A 6 -0.23 -8.42 -3.39
C GLU A 6 0.22 -8.30 -4.84
N GLU A 7 1.31 -7.57 -5.08
CA GLU A 7 1.86 -7.35 -6.42
C GLU A 7 2.26 -8.65 -7.13
N ARG A 8 2.83 -9.63 -6.40
CA ARG A 8 3.35 -10.86 -7.01
C ARG A 8 2.31 -11.95 -7.18
N HIS A 9 1.32 -12.01 -6.30
CA HIS A 9 0.45 -13.19 -6.18
C HIS A 9 -1.04 -12.85 -6.34
N ILE A 10 -1.49 -11.69 -5.88
CA ILE A 10 -2.92 -11.36 -5.84
C ILE A 10 -3.33 -10.48 -7.03
N PHE A 11 -2.67 -9.34 -7.24
CA PHE A 11 -2.99 -8.39 -8.30
C PHE A 11 -2.97 -9.02 -9.70
N PRO A 12 -2.00 -9.88 -10.09
CA PRO A 12 -2.02 -10.53 -11.40
C PRO A 12 -3.24 -11.42 -11.64
N ILE A 13 -3.87 -11.93 -10.57
CA ILE A 13 -5.10 -12.72 -10.66
C ILE A 13 -6.30 -11.79 -10.80
N LEU A 14 -6.40 -10.76 -9.96
CA LEU A 14 -7.49 -9.77 -9.99
C LEU A 14 -7.53 -9.00 -11.31
N ALA A 15 -6.37 -8.59 -11.83
CA ALA A 15 -6.17 -7.85 -13.08
C ALA A 15 -6.80 -8.52 -14.31
N LYS A 16 -7.03 -9.85 -14.27
CA LYS A 16 -7.71 -10.58 -15.34
C LYS A 16 -9.14 -10.10 -15.58
N ARG A 17 -9.81 -9.61 -14.53
CA ARG A 17 -11.21 -9.17 -14.57
C ARG A 17 -11.43 -7.76 -14.05
N MET A 18 -10.51 -7.24 -13.25
CA MET A 18 -10.60 -5.95 -12.59
C MET A 18 -9.46 -5.04 -13.07
N PRO A 19 -9.70 -4.15 -14.05
CA PRO A 19 -8.65 -3.35 -14.67
C PRO A 19 -7.81 -2.51 -13.70
N THR A 20 -8.37 -2.07 -12.57
CA THR A 20 -7.69 -1.26 -11.54
C THR A 20 -6.45 -1.93 -10.93
N PHE A 21 -6.28 -3.25 -11.12
CA PHE A 21 -5.15 -4.03 -10.60
C PHE A 21 -4.07 -4.38 -11.65
N LYS A 22 -4.16 -3.83 -12.87
CA LYS A 22 -3.13 -4.04 -13.91
C LYS A 22 -1.81 -3.31 -13.58
N ASP A 23 -0.74 -3.66 -14.29
CA ASP A 23 0.55 -2.97 -14.18
C ASP A 23 0.39 -1.47 -14.52
N ASP A 24 1.12 -0.59 -13.80
CA ASP A 24 1.03 0.89 -13.83
C ASP A 24 -0.25 1.54 -13.25
N GLU A 25 -1.11 0.75 -12.60
CA GLU A 25 -2.32 1.26 -11.96
C GLU A 25 -2.07 1.88 -10.58
N VAL A 26 -3.13 2.49 -10.04
CA VAL A 26 -3.14 3.34 -8.84
C VAL A 26 -2.51 2.67 -7.61
N HIS A 27 -2.75 1.37 -7.37
CA HIS A 27 -2.24 0.68 -6.18
C HIS A 27 -0.73 0.54 -6.15
N ILE A 28 -0.10 0.13 -7.25
CA ILE A 28 1.37 -0.05 -7.33
C ILE A 28 2.08 1.30 -7.14
N LYS A 29 1.55 2.38 -7.73
CA LYS A 29 2.09 3.73 -7.53
C LYS A 29 1.98 4.18 -6.07
N SER A 30 0.87 3.85 -5.42
CA SER A 30 0.70 4.11 -3.99
C SER A 30 1.68 3.30 -3.13
N HIS A 31 1.89 2.01 -3.42
CA HIS A 31 2.89 1.19 -2.74
C HIS A 31 4.29 1.81 -2.81
N HIS A 32 4.70 2.29 -3.99
CA HIS A 32 5.97 2.98 -4.16
C HIS A 32 6.05 4.25 -3.31
N GLY A 33 5.03 5.11 -3.32
CA GLY A 33 5.01 6.33 -2.50
C GLY A 33 5.08 6.03 -1.00
N ILE A 34 4.42 4.97 -0.55
CA ILE A 34 4.47 4.50 0.84
C ILE A 34 5.87 3.97 1.18
N HIS A 35 6.48 3.15 0.31
CA HIS A 35 7.84 2.65 0.52
C HIS A 35 8.88 3.78 0.58
N GLU A 36 8.79 4.77 -0.31
CA GLU A 36 9.65 5.96 -0.24
C GLU A 36 9.47 6.74 1.08
N GLY A 37 8.24 6.85 1.58
CA GLY A 37 7.93 7.45 2.87
C GLY A 37 8.54 6.68 4.04
N LEU A 38 8.47 5.35 4.00
CA LEU A 38 9.07 4.46 5.01
C LEU A 38 10.60 4.51 4.98
N ASP A 39 11.22 4.60 3.81
CA ASP A 39 12.67 4.75 3.68
C ASP A 39 13.16 6.06 4.31
N LYS A 40 12.44 7.17 4.06
CA LYS A 40 12.71 8.47 4.70
C LYS A 40 12.58 8.40 6.22
N LEU A 41 11.52 7.77 6.71
CA LEU A 41 11.33 7.57 8.14
C LEU A 41 12.44 6.71 8.75
N GLY A 42 12.84 5.62 8.08
CA GLY A 42 13.95 4.76 8.49
C GLY A 42 15.27 5.52 8.62
N ALA A 43 15.57 6.41 7.67
CA ALA A 43 16.75 7.26 7.73
C ALA A 43 16.72 8.23 8.93
N LEU A 44 15.56 8.82 9.24
CA LEU A 44 15.39 9.69 10.41
C LEU A 44 15.54 8.90 11.72
N LEU A 45 14.95 7.71 11.81
CA LEU A 45 15.12 6.83 12.96
C LEU A 45 16.58 6.44 13.18
N ALA A 46 17.31 6.11 12.11
CA ALA A 46 18.75 5.83 12.18
C ALA A 46 19.55 7.04 12.68
N LYS A 47 19.25 8.24 12.17
CA LYS A 47 19.84 9.51 12.63
C LYS A 47 19.61 9.73 14.13
N TRP A 48 18.36 9.65 14.60
CA TRP A 48 18.04 9.89 16.01
C TRP A 48 18.55 8.79 16.93
N ASN A 49 18.64 7.54 16.48
CA ASN A 49 19.30 6.48 17.24
C ASN A 49 20.80 6.74 17.42
N ALA A 50 21.48 7.24 16.37
CA ALA A 50 22.89 7.60 16.45
C ALA A 50 23.14 8.86 17.28
N GLN A 51 22.21 9.83 17.24
CA GLN A 51 22.31 11.11 17.96
C GLN A 51 20.95 11.51 18.58
N PRO A 52 20.56 10.95 19.74
CA PRO A 52 19.24 11.15 20.32
C PRO A 52 18.89 12.61 20.63
N SER A 53 19.88 13.45 20.93
CA SER A 53 19.70 14.88 21.16
C SER A 53 19.24 15.66 19.91
N THR A 54 19.32 15.07 18.72
CA THR A 54 18.87 15.69 17.46
C THR A 54 17.42 15.36 17.10
N TYR A 55 16.73 14.59 17.95
CA TYR A 55 15.31 14.27 17.76
C TYR A 55 14.46 15.54 17.72
N SER A 56 13.56 15.60 16.73
CA SER A 56 12.57 16.65 16.60
C SER A 56 11.20 16.04 16.33
N PRO A 57 10.19 16.28 17.19
CA PRO A 57 8.83 15.83 16.93
C PRO A 57 8.23 16.49 15.68
N GLN A 58 8.68 17.71 15.35
CA GLN A 58 8.26 18.39 14.12
C GLN A 58 8.81 17.67 12.88
N GLU A 59 10.10 17.29 12.88
CA GLU A 59 10.73 16.56 11.76
C GLU A 59 10.08 15.17 11.56
N MET A 60 9.73 14.48 12.66
CA MET A 60 8.94 13.25 12.60
C MET A 60 7.56 13.49 11.98
N LYS A 61 6.84 14.51 12.44
CA LYS A 61 5.51 14.85 11.92
C LYS A 61 5.57 15.19 10.43
N ASP A 62 6.51 16.04 10.02
CA ASP A 62 6.67 16.45 8.62
C ASP A 62 6.98 15.26 7.72
N CYS A 63 7.82 14.34 8.19
CA CYS A 63 8.10 13.10 7.47
C CYS A 63 6.84 12.25 7.29
N LEU A 64 6.07 12.01 8.36
CA LEU A 64 4.81 11.24 8.28
C LEU A 64 3.77 11.93 7.39
N ASP A 65 3.65 13.26 7.50
CA ASP A 65 2.71 14.05 6.72
C ASP A 65 3.03 14.03 5.22
N SER A 66 4.31 13.88 4.85
CA SER A 66 4.76 13.88 3.46
C SER A 66 4.21 12.73 2.62
N TRP A 67 3.78 11.64 3.25
CA TRP A 67 3.19 10.46 2.59
C TRP A 67 1.87 10.01 3.24
N ARG A 68 1.29 10.81 4.16
CA ARG A 68 0.01 10.46 4.81
C ARG A 68 -1.11 10.30 3.79
N GLU A 69 -1.17 11.20 2.80
CA GLU A 69 -2.28 11.23 1.84
C GLU A 69 -2.25 9.99 0.95
N VAL A 70 -1.07 9.64 0.42
CA VAL A 70 -0.92 8.42 -0.38
C VAL A 70 -1.24 7.17 0.44
N LEU A 71 -0.84 7.11 1.72
CA LEU A 71 -1.19 5.99 2.60
C LEU A 71 -2.71 5.86 2.80
N PHE A 72 -3.37 6.93 3.25
CA PHE A 72 -4.80 6.85 3.59
C PHE A 72 -5.67 6.64 2.35
N VAL A 73 -5.38 7.33 1.25
CA VAL A 73 -6.12 7.14 -0.02
C VAL A 73 -5.97 5.71 -0.52
N HIS A 74 -4.76 5.15 -0.43
CA HIS A 74 -4.52 3.77 -0.85
C HIS A 74 -5.30 2.76 -0.01
N LEU A 75 -5.28 2.90 1.33
CA LEU A 75 -6.04 2.04 2.23
C LEU A 75 -7.55 2.10 1.94
N ASP A 76 -8.09 3.31 1.73
CA ASP A 76 -9.50 3.49 1.41
C ASP A 76 -9.85 2.86 0.05
N GLN A 77 -9.00 3.08 -0.96
CA GLN A 77 -9.20 2.54 -2.31
C GLN A 77 -9.14 1.01 -2.32
N GLU A 78 -8.22 0.41 -1.57
CA GLU A 78 -8.16 -1.06 -1.45
C GLU A 78 -9.39 -1.64 -0.79
N VAL A 79 -9.89 -1.02 0.27
CA VAL A 79 -11.13 -1.45 0.92
C VAL A 79 -12.31 -1.35 -0.05
N GLU A 80 -12.42 -0.27 -0.81
CA GLU A 80 -13.48 -0.10 -1.81
C GLU A 80 -13.37 -1.16 -2.92
N ASP A 81 -12.20 -1.30 -3.52
CA ASP A 81 -11.98 -2.16 -4.68
C ASP A 81 -12.09 -3.64 -4.33
N LEU A 82 -11.62 -4.05 -3.15
CA LEU A 82 -11.71 -5.42 -2.64
C LEU A 82 -12.97 -5.68 -1.81
N SER A 83 -13.86 -4.69 -1.65
CA SER A 83 -15.13 -4.89 -0.95
C SER A 83 -15.95 -6.01 -1.59
N GLY A 84 -16.69 -6.78 -0.78
CA GLY A 84 -17.56 -7.84 -1.30
C GLY A 84 -18.56 -7.35 -2.35
N GLU A 85 -19.03 -6.11 -2.20
CA GLU A 85 -19.93 -5.45 -3.16
C GLU A 85 -19.27 -5.16 -4.51
N ASN A 86 -17.99 -4.81 -4.55
CA ASN A 86 -17.26 -4.63 -5.79
C ASN A 86 -16.80 -5.96 -6.38
N MET A 87 -16.27 -6.86 -5.55
CA MET A 87 -15.75 -8.16 -5.96
C MET A 87 -16.82 -9.04 -6.63
N LYS A 88 -18.06 -9.05 -6.11
CA LYS A 88 -19.17 -9.85 -6.68
C LYS A 88 -19.58 -9.42 -8.10
N LYS A 89 -19.15 -8.23 -8.56
CA LYS A 89 -19.35 -7.79 -9.94
C LYS A 89 -18.48 -8.58 -10.93
N TYR A 90 -17.38 -9.18 -10.45
CA TYR A 90 -16.34 -9.81 -11.28
C TYR A 90 -16.08 -11.29 -10.94
N TRP A 91 -16.40 -11.71 -9.72
CA TRP A 91 -16.03 -13.02 -9.18
C TRP A 91 -17.18 -13.67 -8.43
N THR A 92 -17.32 -14.99 -8.56
CA THR A 92 -18.14 -15.79 -7.64
C THR A 92 -17.35 -16.15 -6.39
N LEU A 93 -18.03 -16.48 -5.29
CA LEU A 93 -17.37 -16.92 -4.06
C LEU A 93 -16.48 -18.15 -4.29
N GLN A 94 -16.94 -19.12 -5.08
CA GLN A 94 -16.18 -20.34 -5.38
C GLN A 94 -14.90 -20.08 -6.20
N GLU A 95 -14.88 -19.00 -6.98
CA GLU A 95 -13.67 -18.57 -7.70
C GLU A 95 -12.70 -17.86 -6.77
N LEU A 96 -13.19 -17.01 -5.85
CA LEU A 96 -12.36 -16.33 -4.85
C LEU A 96 -11.68 -17.32 -3.90
N GLU A 97 -12.39 -18.38 -3.47
CA GLU A 97 -11.83 -19.45 -2.62
C GLU A 97 -10.64 -20.18 -3.27
N ARG A 98 -10.46 -20.06 -4.59
CA ARG A 98 -9.35 -20.67 -5.33
C ARG A 98 -8.17 -19.72 -5.51
N ILE A 99 -8.28 -18.46 -5.10
CA ILE A 99 -7.17 -17.51 -5.13
C ILE A 99 -6.18 -17.92 -4.03
N PRO A 100 -4.91 -18.20 -4.36
CA PRO A 100 -3.89 -18.49 -3.36
C PRO A 100 -3.59 -17.22 -2.56
N MET A 101 -3.82 -17.29 -1.24
CA MET A 101 -3.54 -16.24 -0.26
C MET A 101 -2.32 -16.59 0.58
#